data_AF-A0A7C3AQG9-F1
#
_entry.id   AF-A0A7C3AQG9-F1
#
_cell.length_a   1.000
_cell.length_b   1.000
_cell.length_c   1.000
_cell.angle_alpha   90.00
_cell.angle_beta   90.00
_cell.angle_gamma   90.00
#
_symmetry.space_group_name_H-M   'P 1'
#
loop_
_entity.id
_entity.type
_entity.pdbx_description
1 polymer ?
#
loop_
_entity_poly.entity_id
_entity_poly.type
_entity_poly.pdbx_seq_one_letter_code
_entity_poly.pdbx_strand_id
1 'polypeptide(L)' 'MGRPDIPPSYRLAAVLFDLGFEPIAARFFFIAGRVAGLTAQVYEELHRERPMRIHVPVEYDGPEARALRSEDAR' A
#
# COMPACT_ATOMS: atom_id res chain seq x y z
N MET A 1 -6.31 30.26 -10.62
CA MET A 1 -4.90 30.00 -10.94
C MET A 1 -4.42 28.88 -10.02
N GLY A 2 -4.56 27.61 -10.43
CA GLY A 2 -4.18 26.47 -9.60
C GLY A 2 -2.66 26.30 -9.60
N ARG A 3 -2.05 26.16 -8.42
CA ARG A 3 -0.61 25.87 -8.29
C ARG A 3 -0.32 24.52 -8.98
N PRO A 4 0.48 24.50 -10.05
CA PRO A 4 0.62 23.33 -10.94
C PRO A 4 1.43 22.16 -10.36
N ASP A 5 1.94 22.28 -9.13
CA ASP A 5 2.95 21.40 -8.53
C ASP A 5 2.44 20.56 -7.35
N ILE A 6 1.20 20.76 -6.88
CA ILE A 6 0.67 20.02 -5.73
C ILE A 6 0.10 18.66 -6.18
N PRO A 7 0.68 17.51 -5.74
CA PRO A 7 0.16 16.21 -6.09
C PRO A 7 -1.28 16.03 -5.58
N PRO A 8 -2.13 15.20 -6.23
CA PRO A 8 -3.57 15.15 -5.93
C PRO A 8 -3.91 14.89 -4.45
N SER A 9 -3.10 14.08 -3.76
CA SER A 9 -3.23 13.80 -2.32
C SER A 9 -3.06 15.02 -1.42
N TYR A 10 -2.28 16.01 -1.85
CA TYR A 10 -1.98 17.22 -1.07
C TYR A 10 -2.99 18.34 -1.30
N ARG A 11 -3.90 18.21 -2.27
CA ARG A 11 -4.97 19.20 -2.51
C ARG A 11 -5.99 19.21 -1.36
N LEU A 12 -6.32 18.04 -0.81
CA LEU A 12 -7.17 17.94 0.38
C LEU A 12 -6.50 18.61 1.59
N ALA A 13 -5.19 18.39 1.77
CA ALA A 13 -4.42 19.01 2.84
C ALA A 13 -4.38 20.53 2.74
N ALA A 14 -4.23 21.07 1.51
CA ALA A 14 -4.27 22.52 1.28
C ALA A 14 -5.63 23.13 1.67
N VAL A 15 -6.73 22.49 1.29
CA VAL A 15 -8.08 22.96 1.69
C VAL A 15 -8.26 22.92 3.21
N LEU A 16 -7.80 21.86 3.87
CA LEU A 16 -7.91 21.74 5.33
C LEU A 16 -7.05 22.78 6.06
N PHE A 17 -5.87 23.09 5.53
CA PHE A 17 -5.03 24.18 6.03
C PHE A 17 -5.73 25.55 5.89
N ASP A 18 -6.33 25.83 4.73
CA ASP A 18 -7.10 27.06 4.51
C ASP A 18 -8.32 27.18 5.45
N LEU A 19 -8.89 26.05 5.88
CA LEU A 19 -9.97 25.98 6.87
C LEU A 19 -9.49 26.11 8.32
N GLY A 20 -8.19 26.25 8.56
CA GLY A 20 -7.59 26.44 9.89
C GLY A 20 -7.35 25.15 10.69
N PHE A 21 -7.39 23.98 10.04
CA PHE A 21 -7.05 22.72 10.70
C PHE A 21 -5.53 22.55 10.88
N GLU A 22 -5.14 21.88 11.96
CA GLU A 22 -3.75 21.49 12.19
C GLU A 22 -3.31 20.43 11.15
N PRO A 23 -2.07 20.46 10.64
CA PRO A 23 -1.56 19.53 9.63
C PRO A 23 -1.85 18.03 9.86
N ILE A 24 -1.90 17.55 11.10
CA ILE A 24 -2.21 16.16 11.46
C ILE A 24 -3.64 15.77 11.05
N ALA A 25 -4.57 16.73 11.01
CA ALA A 25 -5.96 16.49 10.65
C ALA A 25 -6.06 16.01 9.20
N ALA A 26 -5.24 16.54 8.28
CA ALA A 26 -5.25 16.11 6.88
C ALA A 26 -4.90 14.63 6.71
N ARG A 27 -3.93 14.14 7.49
CA ARG A 27 -3.58 12.71 7.52
C ARG A 27 -4.73 11.88 8.07
N PHE A 28 -5.41 12.36 9.11
CA PHE A 28 -6.58 11.70 9.68
C PHE A 28 -7.71 11.55 8.65
N PHE A 29 -8.10 12.64 7.97
CA PHE A 29 -9.14 12.59 6.94
C PHE A 29 -8.79 11.66 5.78
N PHE A 30 -7.52 11.65 5.35
CA PHE A 30 -7.06 10.72 4.32
C PHE A 30 -7.22 9.26 4.75
N ILE A 31 -6.77 8.91 5.96
CA ILE A 31 -6.89 7.55 6.48
C ILE A 31 -8.37 7.16 6.60
N ALA A 32 -9.18 8.01 7.25
CA ALA A 32 -10.60 7.74 7.45
C ALA A 32 -11.34 7.51 6.12
N GLY A 33 -11.09 8.33 5.10
CA GLY A 33 -11.68 8.16 3.78
C GLY A 33 -11.21 6.89 3.05
N ARG A 34 -9.94 6.49 3.24
CA ARG A 34 -9.38 5.28 2.59
C ARG A 34 -9.84 3.97 3.21
N VAL A 35 -10.17 3.97 4.51
CA VAL A 35 -10.63 2.77 5.22
C VAL A 35 -11.81 2.12 4.52
N ALA A 36 -12.82 2.89 4.08
CA ALA A 36 -13.99 2.34 3.40
C ALA A 36 -13.63 1.55 2.13
N GLY A 37 -12.72 2.08 1.31
CA GLY A 37 -12.27 1.39 0.10
C GLY A 37 -11.43 0.14 0.39
N LEU A 38 -10.57 0.19 1.41
CA LEU A 38 -9.79 -0.97 1.84
C LEU A 38 -10.69 -2.08 2.38
N THR A 39 -11.71 -1.74 3.18
CA THR A 39 -12.68 -2.70 3.69
C THR A 39 -13.47 -3.35 2.55
N ALA A 40 -13.90 -2.58 1.54
CA ALA A 40 -14.56 -3.12 0.37
C ALA A 40 -13.66 -4.10 -0.40
N GLN A 41 -12.39 -3.74 -0.62
CA GLN A 41 -11.43 -4.61 -1.31
C GLN A 41 -11.18 -5.93 -0.55
N VAL A 42 -11.01 -5.86 0.77
CA VAL A 42 -10.87 -7.06 1.62
C VAL A 42 -12.13 -7.92 1.54
N TYR A 43 -13.31 -7.31 1.60
CA TYR A 43 -14.57 -8.03 1.48
C TYR A 43 -14.70 -8.76 0.14
N GLU A 44 -14.36 -8.10 -0.97
CA GLU A 44 -14.39 -8.70 -2.29
C GLU A 44 -13.41 -9.87 -2.43
N GLU A 45 -12.16 -9.71 -1.98
CA GLU A 45 -11.14 -10.77 -2.03
C GLU A 45 -11.57 -12.01 -1.24
N LEU A 46 -12.11 -11.83 -0.03
CA LEU A 46 -12.54 -12.92 0.84
C LEU A 46 -13.71 -13.74 0.29
N HIS A 47 -14.58 -13.13 -0.53
CA HIS A 47 -15.80 -13.79 -1.01
C HIS A 47 -15.73 -14.26 -2.47
N ARG A 48 -14.83 -13.70 -3.28
CA ARG A 48 -14.75 -13.99 -4.72
C ARG A 48 -13.52 -14.78 -5.12
N GLU A 49 -12.43 -14.66 -4.38
CA GLU A 49 -11.13 -15.18 -4.80
C GLU A 49 -10.67 -16.37 -3.93
N ARG A 50 -9.77 -17.18 -4.48
CA ARG A 50 -9.20 -18.31 -3.75
C ARG A 50 -8.11 -17.84 -2.77
N PRO A 51 -8.06 -18.37 -1.54
CA PRO A 51 -7.00 -18.03 -0.59
C PRO A 51 -5.60 -18.24 -1.18
N MET A 52 -4.68 -17.31 -0.88
CA MET A 52 -3.25 -17.38 -1.25
C MET A 52 -2.96 -17.38 -2.77
N ARG A 53 -3.77 -16.66 -3.57
CA ARG A 53 -3.54 -16.42 -5.01
C ARG A 53 -2.35 -15.49 -5.34
N ILE A 54 -1.67 -14.94 -4.33
CA ILE A 54 -0.72 -13.84 -4.52
C ILE A 54 0.49 -14.31 -5.33
N HIS A 55 0.69 -13.72 -6.51
CA HIS A 55 1.90 -13.87 -7.33
C HIS A 55 2.65 -12.55 -7.32
N VAL A 56 3.85 -12.54 -6.74
CA VAL A 56 4.70 -11.34 -6.73
C VAL A 56 5.66 -11.45 -7.91
N PRO A 57 5.65 -10.50 -8.87
CA PRO A 57 6.60 -10.52 -9.98
C PRO A 57 7.97 -10.09 -9.47
N VAL A 58 8.74 -11.05 -8.96
CA VAL A 58 10.12 -10.86 -8.51
C VAL A 58 11.08 -11.61 -9.43
N GLU A 59 12.19 -10.96 -9.73
CA GLU A 59 13.34 -11.59 -10.36
C GLU A 59 14.31 -12.05 -9.26
N TYR A 60 14.76 -13.29 -9.34
CA TYR A 60 15.67 -13.86 -8.35
C TYR A 60 17.11 -13.46 -8.66
N ASP A 61 17.71 -12.61 -7.83
CA ASP A 61 19.11 -12.16 -7.91
C ASP A 61 20.05 -12.97 -6.98
N GLY A 62 19.59 -14.11 -6.47
CA GLY A 62 20.37 -14.93 -5.55
C GLY A 62 21.27 -15.95 -6.26
N PRO A 63 22.10 -16.68 -5.49
CA PRO A 63 22.94 -17.73 -6.03
C PRO A 63 22.10 -18.88 -6.61
N GLU A 64 22.57 -19.48 -7.70
CA GLU A 64 21.94 -20.67 -8.27
C GLU A 64 21.85 -21.83 -7.26
N ALA A 65 20.87 -22.71 -7.48
CA ALA A 65 20.69 -23.90 -6.66
C ALA A 65 22.00 -24.72 -6.61
N ARG A 66 22.51 -24.97 -5.41
CA ARG A 66 23.75 -25.72 -5.17
C ARG A 66 23.45 -27.00 -4.37
N ALA A 67 24.14 -28.08 -4.72
CA ALA A 67 24.08 -29.32 -3.95
C ALA A 67 24.65 -29.11 -2.54
N LEU A 68 23.93 -29.60 -1.53
CA LEU A 68 24.42 -29.64 -0.15
C LEU A 68 25.60 -30.62 -0.07
N ARG A 69 26.65 -30.27 0.69
CA ARG A 69 27.74 -31.21 1.00
C ARG A 69 27.15 -32.33 1.84
N SER A 70 27.49 -33.58 1.52
CA SER A 70 26.99 -34.78 2.21
C SER A 70 27.25 -34.82 3.72
N GLU A 71 28.20 -34.02 4.20
CA GLU A 71 28.54 -33.90 5.63
C GLU A 71 27.60 -32.97 6.40
N ASP A 72 26.88 -32.07 5.72
CA ASP A 72 25.93 -31.11 6.32
C ASP A 72 24.51 -31.68 6.43
N ALA A 73 24.30 -32.94 5.99
CA ALA A 73 23.02 -33.65 5.98
C ALA A 73 22.87 -34.65 7.15
N ARG A 74 23.78 -34.61 8.13
CA ARG A 74 23.72 -35.35 9.40
C ARG A 74 23.53 -34.40 10.57
#